data_AF-A0A7C5S3E2-F1
#
_entry.id   AF-A0A7C5S3E2-F1
#
_cell.length_a   1.000
_cell.length_b   1.000
_cell.length_c   1.000
_cell.angle_alpha   90.00
_cell.angle_beta   90.00
_cell.angle_gamma   90.00
#
_symmetry.space_group_name_H-M   'P 1'
#
loop_
_entity.id
_entity.type
_entity.pdbx_description
1 polymer ?
#
loop_
_entity_poly.entity_id
_entity_poly.type
_entity_poly.pdbx_seq_one_letter_code
_entity_poly.pdbx_strand_id
1 'polypeptide(L)'
;MKVQADDQMLVWVDGKLAYRHDHQQPVTRAAYAVPVILEEGVHRVRIRVNQLQGRWQASLRFRTEDDGISGIIGLPASAVTQAVDAPPGEW
;
A
#
# COMPACT_ATOMS: atom_id res chain seq x y z
N MET A 1 -0.17 4.34 8.08
CA MET A 1 -0.47 3.20 7.18
C MET A 1 -0.22 1.90 7.92
N LYS A 2 -1.14 0.94 7.86
CA LYS A 2 -1.00 -0.40 8.47
C LYS A 2 -0.91 -1.46 7.41
N VAL A 3 0.09 -2.32 7.50
CA VAL A 3 0.44 -3.33 6.50
C VAL A 3 0.54 -4.71 7.13
N GLN A 4 -0.12 -5.70 6.55
CA GLN A 4 0.02 -7.11 6.92
C GLN A 4 0.28 -7.91 5.65
N ALA A 5 1.24 -8.84 5.70
CA ALA A 5 1.64 -9.64 4.57
C ALA A 5 2.03 -11.06 5.00
N ASP A 6 1.79 -11.98 4.07
CA ASP A 6 2.16 -13.39 4.10
C ASP A 6 2.32 -13.83 2.63
N ASP A 7 3.51 -13.86 2.02
CA ASP A 7 4.85 -13.76 2.61
C ASP A 7 5.50 -12.38 2.45
N GLN A 8 5.49 -11.83 1.23
CA GLN A 8 6.24 -10.61 0.89
C GLN A 8 5.31 -9.52 0.38
N MET A 9 5.58 -8.28 0.75
CA MET A 9 4.82 -7.12 0.29
C MET A 9 5.70 -5.87 0.15
N LEU A 10 5.55 -5.21 -1.00
CA LEU A 10 6.07 -3.88 -1.24
C LEU A 10 4.90 -2.92 -1.45
N VAL A 11 4.97 -1.74 -0.85
CA VAL A 11 3.97 -0.68 -1.02
C VAL A 11 4.65 0.59 -1.47
N TRP A 12 4.15 1.17 -2.55
CA TRP A 12 4.53 2.50 -3.02
C TRP A 12 3.36 3.46 -2.87
N VAL A 13 3.67 4.69 -2.48
CA VAL A 13 2.75 5.82 -2.43
C VAL A 13 3.37 6.93 -3.27
N ASP A 14 2.65 7.39 -4.29
CA ASP A 14 3.09 8.39 -5.27
C ASP A 14 4.45 8.05 -5.91
N GLY A 15 4.62 6.77 -6.25
CA GLY A 15 5.85 6.24 -6.85
C GLY A 15 7.02 6.05 -5.88
N LYS A 16 6.93 6.56 -4.64
CA LYS A 16 7.96 6.38 -3.61
C LYS A 16 7.69 5.10 -2.82
N LEU A 17 8.73 4.30 -2.59
CA LEU A 17 8.63 3.08 -1.79
C LEU A 17 8.37 3.45 -0.32
N ALA A 18 7.15 3.22 0.14
CA ALA A 18 6.70 3.54 1.49
C ALA A 18 6.92 2.38 2.47
N TYR A 19 6.83 1.14 2.00
CA TYR A 19 7.07 -0.05 2.82
C TYR A 19 7.73 -1.17 2.01
N ARG A 20 8.69 -1.85 2.63
CA ARG A 20 9.39 -3.00 2.06
C ARG A 20 9.41 -4.15 3.05
N HIS A 21 8.84 -5.27 2.64
CA HIS A 21 8.97 -6.56 3.26
C HIS A 21 9.23 -7.60 2.16
N ASP A 22 10.50 -7.76 1.80
CA ASP A 22 10.98 -8.62 0.71
C ASP A 22 11.86 -9.77 1.20
N HIS A 23 11.83 -10.07 2.50
CA HIS A 23 12.54 -11.17 3.12
C HIS A 23 11.60 -12.33 3.47
N GLN A 24 12.12 -13.55 3.50
CA GLN A 24 11.39 -14.73 3.96
C GLN A 24 11.34 -14.70 5.49
N GLN A 25 10.24 -14.23 6.06
CA GLN A 25 9.97 -14.32 7.49
C GLN A 25 8.63 -15.04 7.70
N PRO A 26 8.43 -15.70 8.85
CA PRO A 26 7.14 -16.29 9.20
C PRO A 26 6.02 -15.24 9.14
N VAL A 27 4.81 -15.71 8.80
CA VAL A 27 3.57 -14.91 8.78
C VAL A 27 3.50 -13.93 9.94
N THR A 28 3.53 -12.63 9.63
CA THR A 28 3.28 -11.63 10.67
C THR A 28 1.77 -11.47 10.82
N ARG A 29 1.21 -12.03 11.89
CA ARG A 29 -0.22 -11.86 12.24
C ARG A 29 -0.56 -10.45 12.73
N ALA A 30 0.45 -9.69 13.14
CA ALA A 30 0.33 -8.28 13.51
C ALA A 30 0.57 -7.39 12.28
N ALA A 31 -0.24 -6.33 12.14
CA ALA A 31 0.02 -5.33 11.11
C ALA A 31 1.17 -4.42 11.54
N TYR A 32 2.14 -4.18 10.66
CA TYR A 32 3.16 -3.15 10.83
C TYR A 32 2.56 -1.78 10.62
N ALA A 33 2.86 -0.85 11.52
CA ALA A 33 2.50 0.56 11.38
C ALA A 33 3.66 1.33 10.74
N VAL A 34 3.38 1.99 9.63
CA VAL A 34 4.31 2.83 8.86
C VAL A 34 3.70 4.23 8.76
N PRO A 35 4.37 5.28 9.28
CA PRO A 35 3.91 6.65 9.09
C PRO A 35 4.02 7.04 7.62
N VAL A 36 2.96 7.62 7.08
CA VAL A 36 2.91 8.18 5.72
C VAL A 36 2.17 9.50 5.83
N ILE A 37 2.81 10.57 5.35
CA ILE A 37 2.21 11.91 5.29
C ILE A 37 1.57 12.05 3.92
N LEU A 38 0.29 12.43 3.90
CA LEU A 38 -0.49 12.67 2.69
C LEU A 38 -1.06 14.08 2.77
N GLU A 39 -1.03 14.79 1.65
CA GLU A 39 -1.70 16.07 1.51
C GLU A 39 -3.14 15.84 1.04
N GLU A 40 -3.97 16.89 1.02
CA GLU A 40 -5.31 16.77 0.44
C GLU A 40 -5.20 16.54 -1.08
N GLY A 41 -5.80 15.46 -1.58
CA GLY A 41 -5.83 15.19 -3.01
C GLY A 41 -5.87 13.71 -3.37
N VAL A 42 -5.51 13.42 -4.62
CA VAL A 42 -5.48 12.06 -5.19
C VAL A 42 -4.06 11.50 -5.11
N HIS A 43 -3.92 10.38 -4.42
CA HIS A 43 -2.65 9.67 -4.27
C HIS A 43 -2.67 8.32 -4.99
N ARG A 44 -1.53 7.96 -5.57
CA ARG A 44 -1.36 6.65 -6.24
C ARG A 44 -0.75 5.66 -5.28
N VAL A 45 -1.47 4.57 -5.01
CA VAL A 45 -0.97 3.48 -4.18
C VAL A 45 -0.74 2.25 -5.05
N ARG A 46 0.48 1.72 -5.05
CA ARG A 46 0.83 0.47 -5.70
C ARG A 46 1.21 -0.55 -4.64
N ILE A 47 0.72 -1.77 -4.80
CA ILE A 47 1.07 -2.90 -3.95
C ILE A 47 1.64 -4.00 -4.84
N ARG A 48 2.75 -4.59 -4.43
CA ARG A 48 3.21 -5.88 -4.94
C ARG A 48 3.13 -6.86 -3.79
N VAL A 49 2.37 -7.94 -3.99
CA VAL A 49 2.35 -9.09 -3.09
C VAL A 49 3.08 -10.22 -3.80
N ASN A 50 3.96 -10.90 -3.08
CA ASN A 50 4.58 -12.13 -3.55
C ASN A 50 4.37 -13.23 -2.51
N GLN A 51 4.01 -14.40 -3.01
CA GLN A 51 3.64 -15.54 -2.19
C GLN A 51 4.49 -16.73 -2.64
N LEU A 52 5.11 -17.41 -1.69
CA LEU A 52 5.97 -18.53 -1.94
C LEU A 52 5.19 -19.85 -2.05
N GLN A 53 4.44 -20.21 -1.01
CA GLN A 53 3.61 -21.41 -0.97
C GLN A 53 2.44 -21.30 0.03
N GLY A 54 1.40 -22.12 -0.16
CA GLY A 54 0.33 -22.31 0.83
C GLY A 54 -0.81 -21.29 0.73
N ARG A 55 -1.41 -20.94 1.87
CA ARG A 55 -2.44 -19.90 1.98
C ARG A 55 -1.78 -18.56 2.22
N TRP A 56 -2.45 -17.49 1.82
CA TRP A 56 -1.89 -16.15 1.93
C TRP A 56 -2.92 -15.12 2.34
N GLN A 57 -2.42 -14.05 2.93
CA GLN A 57 -3.21 -12.88 3.31
C GLN A 57 -2.38 -11.61 3.09
N ALA A 58 -3.02 -10.58 2.56
CA ALA A 58 -2.48 -9.24 2.52
C ALA A 58 -3.54 -8.24 2.99
N SER A 59 -3.13 -7.28 3.80
CA SER A 59 -3.98 -6.18 4.23
C SER A 59 -3.20 -4.87 4.15
N LEU A 60 -3.82 -3.88 3.50
CA LEU A 60 -3.38 -2.49 3.58
C LEU A 60 -4.53 -1.66 4.14
N ARG A 61 -4.24 -0.90 5.19
CA ARG A 61 -5.21 0.00 5.81
C ARG A 61 -4.58 1.37 6.01
N PHE A 62 -5.29 2.41 5.60
CA PHE A 62 -4.97 3.77 6.03
C PHE A 62 -5.79 4.08 7.28
N ARG A 63 -5.13 4.70 8.25
CA ARG A 63 -5.65 5.03 9.57
C ARG A 63 -5.05 6.38 9.96
N THR A 64 -5.76 7.13 10.79
CA THR A 64 -5.22 8.33 11.43
C THR A 64 -4.09 7.95 12.39
N GLU A 65 -3.35 8.94 12.88
CA GLU A 65 -2.21 8.74 13.79
C GLU A 65 -2.61 8.00 15.08
N ASP A 66 -3.83 8.26 15.58
CA ASP A 66 -4.46 7.61 16.72
C ASP A 66 -5.15 6.27 16.39
N ASP A 67 -4.89 5.69 15.21
CA ASP A 67 -5.47 4.44 14.70
C ASP A 67 -6.99 4.46 14.41
N GLY A 68 -7.57 5.65 14.31
CA GLY A 68 -8.94 5.88 13.84
C GLY A 68 -9.14 5.61 12.33
N ILE A 69 -10.40 5.72 11.88
CA ILE A 69 -10.76 5.60 10.45
C ILE A 69 -10.27 6.86 9.72
N SER A 70 -9.44 6.68 8.69
CA SER A 70 -9.05 7.80 7.82
C SER A 70 -10.17 8.18 6.85
N GLY A 71 -10.27 9.46 6.48
CA GLY A 71 -11.16 9.94 5.41
C GLY A 71 -10.73 9.54 3.98
N ILE A 72 -9.70 8.70 3.84
CA ILE A 72 -9.22 8.21 2.55
C ILE A 72 -10.23 7.21 1.98
N ILE A 73 -10.63 7.46 0.74
CA ILE A 73 -11.53 6.61 -0.02
C ILE A 73 -10.81 5.98 -1.21
N GLY A 74 -11.18 4.74 -1.54
CA GLY A 74 -10.72 4.11 -2.78
C GLY A 74 -11.43 4.70 -3.98
N LEU A 75 -10.69 5.10 -5.00
CA LEU A 75 -11.26 5.53 -6.28
C LEU A 75 -11.46 4.33 -7.21
N PRO A 76 -12.55 4.29 -8.00
CA PRO A 76 -12.72 3.25 -9.01
C PRO A 76 -11.68 3.43 -10.13
N ALA A 77 -11.31 2.33 -10.80
CA ALA A 77 -10.32 2.36 -11.88
C ALA A 77 -10.68 3.34 -13.00
N SER A 78 -11.97 3.55 -13.27
CA SER A 78 -12.47 4.52 -14.26
C SER A 78 -12.22 5.97 -13.90
N ALA A 79 -12.09 6.31 -12.62
CA ALA A 79 -11.77 7.67 -12.16
C ALA A 79 -10.27 8.01 -12.29
N VAL A 80 -9.41 7.00 -12.49
CA VAL A 80 -7.96 7.18 -12.60
C VAL A 80 -7.56 7.75 -13.96
N THR A 81 -8.37 7.53 -15.01
CA THR A 81 -8.08 7.95 -16.39
C THR A 81 -8.12 9.48 -16.60
N GLN A 82 -8.75 10.26 -15.71
CA GLN A 82 -8.76 11.73 -15.81
C GLN A 82 -7.56 12.42 -15.12
N ALA A 83 -6.68 11.68 -14.43
CA ALA A 83 -5.55 12.25 -13.68
C ALA A 83 -4.16 11.90 -14.27
N VAL A 84 -4.10 11.32 -15.48
CA VAL A 84 -2.90 10.70 -16.07
C VAL A 84 -2.51 11.35 -17.40
N ASP A 85 -1.91 12.54 -17.34
CA ASP A 85 -1.26 13.18 -18.51
C ASP A 85 0.28 13.23 -18.40
N ALA A 86 0.88 12.32 -17.61
CA ALA A 86 2.33 12.15 -17.58
C ALA A 86 2.69 10.67 -17.81
N PRO A 87 3.55 10.35 -18.80
CA PRO A 87 3.99 8.98 -19.02
C PRO A 87 4.77 8.50 -17.79
N PRO A 88 4.56 7.25 -17.35
CA PRO A 88 5.38 6.69 -16.29
C PRO A 88 6.82 6.58 -16.84
N GLY A 89 7.71 7.39 -16.27
CA GLY A 89 9.16 7.16 -16.40
C GLY A 89 9.46 5.71 -16.06
N GLU A 90 10.45 5.16 -16.76
CA GLU A 90 10.88 3.77 -16.75
C GLU A 90 10.71 3.07 -15.38
N TRP A 91 10.06 1.91 -15.44
CA TRP A 91 9.78 1.03 -14.30
C TRP A 91 11.02 0.26 -13.83
#